data_AF-A0AAW6WLC5-F1
#
_entry.id   AF-A0AAW6WLC5-F1
#
_cell.length_a   1.000
_cell.length_b   1.000
_cell.length_c   1.000
_cell.angle_alpha   90.00
_cell.angle_beta   90.00
_cell.angle_gamma   90.00
#
_symmetry.space_group_name_H-M   'P 1'
#
loop_
_entity.id
_entity.type
_entity.pdbx_description
1 polymer ?
#
loop_
_entity_poly.entity_id
_entity_poly.type
_entity_poly.pdbx_seq_one_letter_code
_entity_poly.pdbx_strand_id
1 'polypeptide(L)'
;MPHMRFFWLAVPVLSTLYQVLIKLGAGQLHDEGMRAWLWQALSSPWILVAIAIEIVGFFIWMNVLAELDLSRAFPLTGISYVLVVATGWFVFEERVVALQMVGSCLILTGVWLIAGAGVEVKEHHEELEPKQEELRTGTGKDR
;
A
#
# COMPACT_ATOMS: atom_id res chain seq x y z
N MET A 1 15.74 -13.61 -7.66
CA MET A 1 16.10 -12.73 -6.53
C MET A 1 14.84 -12.38 -5.74
N PRO A 2 14.52 -13.07 -4.63
CA PRO A 2 13.27 -12.90 -3.86
C PRO A 2 13.18 -11.63 -2.99
N HIS A 3 14.15 -10.72 -3.06
CA HIS A 3 14.27 -9.55 -2.18
C HIS A 3 13.37 -8.36 -2.58
N MET A 4 12.96 -8.26 -3.85
CA MET A 4 12.19 -7.10 -4.38
C MET A 4 10.74 -7.03 -3.87
N ARG A 5 10.14 -8.15 -3.47
CA ARG A 5 8.71 -8.17 -3.07
C ARG A 5 8.47 -7.65 -1.65
N PHE A 6 9.47 -7.75 -0.76
CA PHE A 6 9.38 -7.20 0.60
C PHE A 6 9.45 -5.67 0.62
N PHE A 7 10.07 -5.07 -0.39
CA PHE A 7 10.14 -3.61 -0.53
C PHE A 7 8.76 -2.97 -0.62
N TRP A 8 7.77 -3.64 -1.22
CA TRP A 8 6.40 -3.12 -1.33
C TRP A 8 5.68 -3.00 0.02
N LEU A 9 6.08 -3.79 1.03
CA LEU A 9 5.56 -3.63 2.40
C LEU A 9 6.07 -2.35 3.08
N ALA A 10 7.10 -1.70 2.53
CA ALA A 10 7.51 -0.38 3.00
C ALA A 10 6.41 0.67 2.77
N VAL A 11 5.55 0.51 1.75
CA VAL A 11 4.48 1.47 1.45
C VAL A 11 3.46 1.56 2.60
N PRO A 12 2.87 0.45 3.09
CA PRO A 12 1.99 0.50 4.25
C PRO A 12 2.62 1.12 5.49
N VAL A 13 3.89 0.83 5.74
CA VAL A 13 4.62 1.35 6.90
C VAL A 13 4.83 2.85 6.78
N LEU A 14 5.32 3.33 5.64
CA LEU A 14 5.53 4.75 5.38
C LEU A 14 4.22 5.53 5.41
N SER A 15 3.15 4.97 4.83
CA SER A 15 1.81 5.55 4.86
C SER A 15 1.28 5.68 6.29
N THR A 16 1.48 4.65 7.12
CA THR A 16 1.09 4.69 8.53
C THR A 16 1.89 5.76 9.29
N LEU A 17 3.21 5.80 9.09
CA LEU A 17 4.09 6.77 9.72
C LEU A 17 3.71 8.22 9.33
N TYR A 18 3.42 8.44 8.05
CA TYR A 18 2.88 9.72 7.56
C TYR A 18 1.62 10.13 8.34
N GLN A 19 0.63 9.23 8.47
CA GLN A 19 -0.63 9.55 9.16
C GLN A 19 -0.41 9.87 10.65
N VAL A 20 0.48 9.15 11.32
CA VAL A 20 0.86 9.39 12.71
C VAL A 20 1.47 10.78 12.87
N LEU A 21 2.41 11.15 11.99
CA LEU A 21 3.07 12.46 12.05
C LEU A 21 2.12 13.61 11.73
N ILE A 22 1.22 13.43 10.77
CA ILE A 22 0.15 14.40 10.49
C ILE A 22 -0.75 14.56 11.71
N LYS A 23 -1.16 13.47 12.38
CA LYS A 23 -1.97 13.53 13.60
C LYS A 23 -1.26 14.31 14.72
N LEU A 24 0.03 14.04 14.94
CA LEU A 24 0.85 14.75 15.93
C LEU A 24 1.00 16.24 15.59
N GLY A 25 1.27 16.56 14.32
CA GLY A 25 1.42 17.93 13.85
C GLY A 25 0.12 18.72 13.89
N ALA A 26 -1.00 18.09 13.51
CA ALA A 26 -2.32 18.70 13.52
C ALA A 26 -2.78 19.09 14.93
N GLY A 27 -2.40 18.32 15.96
CA GLY A 27 -2.69 18.66 17.35
C GLY A 27 -2.00 19.94 17.85
N GLN A 28 -1.02 20.47 17.11
CA GLN A 28 -0.28 21.70 17.46
C GLN A 28 -0.75 22.92 16.66
N LEU A 29 -1.68 22.74 15.72
CA LEU A 29 -2.21 23.82 14.89
C LEU A 29 -3.38 24.49 15.59
N HIS A 30 -3.35 25.82 15.66
CA HIS A 30 -4.46 26.62 16.14
C HIS A 30 -5.27 27.18 14.97
N ASP A 31 -6.59 27.22 15.14
CA ASP A 31 -7.49 27.78 14.14
C ASP A 31 -7.58 29.31 14.29
N GLU A 32 -6.56 29.99 13.77
CA GLU A 32 -6.45 31.46 13.75
C GLU A 32 -6.69 32.02 12.34
N GLY A 33 -7.34 31.25 11.46
CA GLY A 33 -7.63 31.57 10.07
C GLY A 33 -6.66 30.97 9.06
N MET A 34 -7.12 30.79 7.81
CA MET A 34 -6.44 30.00 6.77
C MET A 34 -4.96 30.34 6.55
N ARG A 35 -4.61 31.63 6.49
CA ARG A 35 -3.22 32.06 6.25
C ARG A 35 -2.31 31.73 7.43
N ALA A 36 -2.78 31.98 8.66
CA ALA A 36 -2.05 31.67 9.88
C ALA A 36 -1.90 30.15 10.05
N TRP A 37 -2.97 29.40 9.81
CA TRP A 37 -2.96 27.94 9.82
C TRP A 37 -1.95 27.35 8.83
N LEU A 38 -1.92 27.84 7.59
CA LEU A 38 -0.94 27.39 6.58
C LEU A 38 0.49 27.69 7.01
N TRP A 39 0.74 28.87 7.58
CA TRP A 39 2.07 29.22 8.08
C TRP A 39 2.50 28.34 9.25
N GLN A 40 1.60 28.09 10.20
CA GLN A 40 1.83 27.17 11.32
C GLN A 40 2.08 25.74 10.81
N ALA A 41 1.33 25.28 9.82
CA ALA A 41 1.50 23.97 9.22
C ALA A 41 2.86 23.81 8.53
N LEU A 42 3.26 24.79 7.72
CA LEU A 42 4.56 24.80 7.04
C LEU A 42 5.75 25.01 7.98
N SER A 43 5.51 25.58 9.17
CA SER A 43 6.55 25.77 10.20
C SER A 43 6.64 24.59 11.17
N SER A 44 5.68 23.67 11.16
CA SER A 44 5.65 22.52 12.08
C SER A 44 6.65 21.45 11.64
N PRO A 45 7.63 21.09 12.49
CA PRO A 45 8.60 20.04 12.16
C PRO A 45 7.93 18.69 11.86
N TRP A 46 6.85 18.37 12.58
CA TRP A 46 6.09 17.13 12.38
C TRP A 46 5.46 17.04 10.99
N ILE A 47 4.88 18.15 10.52
CA ILE A 47 4.23 18.22 9.20
C ILE A 47 5.28 18.21 8.10
N LEU A 48 6.40 18.90 8.27
CA LEU A 48 7.51 18.86 7.31
C LEU A 48 8.09 17.46 7.15
N VAL A 49 8.31 16.74 8.27
CA VAL A 49 8.76 15.34 8.23
C VAL A 49 7.72 14.44 7.59
N ALA A 50 6.42 14.65 7.88
CA ALA A 50 5.34 13.91 7.24
C ALA A 50 5.34 14.12 5.70
N ILE A 51 5.47 15.36 5.24
CA ILE A 51 5.55 15.69 3.81
C ILE A 51 6.75 15.00 3.17
N ALA A 52 7.92 15.01 3.81
CA ALA A 52 9.11 14.34 3.29
C ALA A 52 8.89 12.82 3.15
N ILE A 53 8.26 12.19 4.14
CA ILE A 53 7.92 10.76 4.10
C ILE A 53 6.91 10.47 3.00
N GLU A 54 5.91 11.31 2.81
CA GLU A 54 4.91 11.14 1.75
C GLU A 54 5.53 11.27 0.36
N ILE A 55 6.48 12.20 0.17
CA ILE A 55 7.22 12.31 -1.09
C ILE A 55 7.98 11.01 -1.39
N VAL A 56 8.67 10.45 -0.40
CA VAL A 56 9.37 9.16 -0.56
C VAL A 56 8.37 8.03 -0.84
N GLY A 57 7.28 7.98 -0.07
CA GLY A 57 6.20 7.01 -0.25
C GLY A 57 5.58 7.07 -1.64
N PHE A 58 5.40 8.26 -2.20
CA PHE A 58 4.89 8.50 -3.54
C PHE A 58 5.78 7.87 -4.61
N PHE A 59 7.11 8.05 -4.54
CA PHE A 59 8.03 7.42 -5.49
C PHE A 59 8.05 5.90 -5.37
N ILE A 60 7.95 5.36 -4.15
CA ILE A 60 7.87 3.92 -3.95
C ILE A 60 6.56 3.38 -4.51
N TRP A 61 5.44 4.06 -4.26
CA TRP A 61 4.13 3.68 -4.79
C TRP A 61 4.09 3.73 -6.32
N MET A 62 4.72 4.73 -6.92
CA MET A 62 4.85 4.81 -8.37
C MET A 62 5.62 3.61 -8.94
N ASN A 63 6.70 3.17 -8.28
CA ASN A 63 7.42 1.94 -8.68
C ASN A 63 6.55 0.69 -8.50
N VAL A 64 5.79 0.60 -7.40
CA VAL A 64 4.83 -0.50 -7.18
C VAL A 64 3.83 -0.59 -8.33
N LEU A 65 3.26 0.55 -8.74
CA LEU A 65 2.32 0.61 -9.86
C LEU A 65 2.95 0.41 -11.23
N ALA A 66 4.26 0.60 -11.37
CA ALA A 66 4.99 0.27 -12.59
C ALA A 66 5.21 -1.25 -12.74
N GLU A 67 5.25 -1.99 -11.63
CA GLU A 67 5.53 -3.43 -11.61
C GLU A 67 4.27 -4.29 -11.42
N LEU A 68 3.20 -3.74 -10.84
CA LEU A 68 1.97 -4.45 -10.53
C LEU A 68 0.76 -3.75 -11.12
N ASP A 69 -0.20 -4.54 -11.61
CA ASP A 69 -1.52 -4.03 -11.93
C ASP A 69 -2.15 -3.37 -10.70
N LEU A 70 -2.89 -2.29 -10.92
CA LEU A 70 -3.53 -1.52 -9.86
C LEU A 70 -4.38 -2.41 -8.93
N SER A 71 -5.05 -3.42 -9.47
CA SER A 71 -5.87 -4.39 -8.72
C SER A 71 -5.06 -5.26 -7.75
N ARG A 72 -3.78 -5.53 -8.06
CA ARG A 72 -2.86 -6.31 -7.21
C ARG A 72 -2.12 -5.42 -6.22
N ALA A 73 -1.94 -4.13 -6.52
CA ALA A 73 -1.34 -3.16 -5.61
C ALA A 73 -2.33 -2.65 -4.54
N PHE A 74 -3.61 -2.50 -4.89
CA PHE A 74 -4.66 -1.97 -3.99
C PHE A 74 -4.78 -2.69 -2.62
N PRO A 75 -4.61 -4.02 -2.52
CA PRO A 75 -4.57 -4.72 -1.24
C PRO A 75 -3.54 -4.17 -0.25
N LEU A 76 -2.42 -3.61 -0.72
CA LEU A 76 -1.41 -2.97 0.14
C LEU A 76 -2.02 -1.77 0.90
N THR A 77 -2.89 -1.00 0.26
CA THR A 77 -3.62 0.10 0.90
C THR A 77 -4.54 -0.39 2.02
N GLY A 78 -5.14 -1.58 1.86
CA GLY A 78 -5.91 -2.24 2.91
C GLY A 78 -5.06 -2.56 4.14
N ILE A 79 -3.83 -3.03 3.94
CA ILE A 79 -2.87 -3.25 5.03
C ILE A 79 -2.53 -1.93 5.72
N SER A 80 -2.27 -0.85 4.96
CA SER A 80 -2.02 0.49 5.51
C SER A 80 -3.14 0.94 6.44
N TYR A 81 -4.40 0.76 6.03
CA TYR A 81 -5.55 1.09 6.87
C TYR A 81 -5.55 0.34 8.20
N VAL A 82 -5.31 -0.98 8.17
CA VAL A 82 -5.26 -1.78 9.41
C VAL A 82 -4.11 -1.33 10.31
N LEU A 83 -2.94 -1.02 9.74
CA LEU A 83 -1.80 -0.49 10.50
C LEU A 83 -2.10 0.87 11.14
N VAL A 84 -2.82 1.74 10.43
CA VAL A 84 -3.27 3.03 10.97
C VAL A 84 -4.22 2.82 12.15
N VAL A 85 -5.23 1.96 12.02
CA VAL A 85 -6.17 1.67 13.11
C VAL A 85 -5.44 1.06 14.31
N ALA A 86 -4.52 0.11 14.06
CA ALA A 86 -3.70 -0.48 15.12
C ALA A 86 -2.84 0.58 15.80
N THR A 87 -2.21 1.48 15.05
CA THR A 87 -1.38 2.54 15.60
C THR A 87 -2.22 3.57 16.37
N GLY A 88 -3.41 3.92 15.89
CA GLY A 88 -4.39 4.75 16.60
C GLY A 88 -4.76 4.16 17.96
N TRP A 89 -4.97 2.85 18.01
CA TRP A 89 -5.27 2.14 19.25
C TRP A 89 -4.07 2.08 20.21
N PHE A 90 -2.88 1.71 19.71
CA PHE A 90 -1.70 1.48 20.54
C PHE A 90 -0.97 2.75 20.96
N VAL A 91 -0.86 3.75 20.07
CA VAL A 91 -0.05 4.96 20.29
C VAL A 91 -0.91 6.12 20.80
N PHE A 92 -2.14 6.24 20.32
CA PHE A 92 -3.01 7.36 20.68
C PHE A 92 -4.13 6.96 21.66
N GLU A 93 -4.17 5.69 22.08
CA GLU A 93 -5.18 5.13 22.98
C GLU A 93 -6.63 5.43 22.52
N GLU A 94 -6.82 5.57 21.21
CA GLU A 94 -8.13 5.87 20.65
C GLU A 94 -9.09 4.69 20.85
N ARG A 95 -10.36 4.97 21.19
CA ARG A 95 -11.37 3.93 21.37
C ARG A 95 -11.71 3.29 20.02
N VAL A 96 -11.12 2.14 19.76
CA VAL A 96 -11.50 1.30 18.62
C VAL A 96 -12.76 0.52 18.96
N VAL A 97 -13.80 0.70 18.15
CA VAL A 97 -15.08 -0.01 18.28
C VAL A 97 -14.88 -1.47 17.85
N ALA A 98 -15.50 -2.43 18.54
CA ALA A 98 -15.39 -3.86 18.20
C ALA A 98 -15.72 -4.17 16.72
N LEU A 99 -16.68 -3.43 16.14
CA LEU A 99 -17.03 -3.54 14.73
C LEU A 99 -15.90 -3.12 13.77
N GLN A 100 -15.08 -2.13 14.15
CA GLN A 100 -13.91 -1.75 13.36
C GLN A 100 -12.86 -2.86 13.37
N MET A 101 -12.64 -3.53 14.50
CA MET A 101 -11.73 -4.68 14.56
C MET A 101 -12.20 -5.82 13.64
N VAL A 102 -13.50 -6.14 13.67
CA VAL A 102 -14.08 -7.14 12.76
C VAL A 102 -13.89 -6.75 11.30
N GLY A 103 -14.15 -5.48 10.96
CA GLY A 103 -13.91 -4.94 9.63
C GLY A 103 -12.45 -5.02 9.20
N SER A 104 -11.51 -4.68 10.08
CA SER A 104 -10.06 -4.80 9.84
C SER A 104 -9.64 -6.25 9.59
N CYS A 105 -10.16 -7.21 10.37
CA CYS A 105 -9.90 -8.64 10.13
C CYS A 105 -10.44 -9.09 8.76
N LEU A 106 -11.61 -8.59 8.36
CA LEU A 106 -12.20 -8.91 7.06
C LEU A 106 -11.38 -8.31 5.90
N ILE A 107 -10.85 -7.10 6.05
CA ILE A 107 -9.92 -6.47 5.09
C ILE A 107 -8.67 -7.34 4.95
N LEU A 108 -8.04 -7.74 6.05
CA LEU A 108 -6.84 -8.62 6.02
C LEU A 108 -7.14 -9.95 5.31
N THR A 109 -8.32 -10.52 5.57
CA THR A 109 -8.75 -11.76 4.92
C THR A 109 -8.93 -11.55 3.42
N GLY A 110 -9.57 -10.46 3.00
CA GLY A 110 -9.72 -10.12 1.58
C GLY A 110 -8.37 -9.89 0.89
N VAL A 111 -7.43 -9.21 1.55
CA VAL A 111 -6.05 -9.03 1.06
C VAL A 111 -5.36 -10.38 0.88
N TRP A 112 -5.50 -11.29 1.83
CA TRP A 112 -4.91 -12.64 1.75
C TRP A 112 -5.47 -13.45 0.58
N LEU A 113 -6.79 -13.41 0.36
CA LEU A 113 -7.44 -14.08 -0.77
C LEU A 113 -6.98 -13.52 -2.13
N ILE A 114 -6.88 -12.19 -2.26
CA ILE A 114 -6.41 -11.54 -3.50
C ILE A 114 -4.93 -11.88 -3.77
N ALA A 115 -4.11 -11.91 -2.72
CA ALA A 115 -2.71 -12.29 -2.83
C ALA A 115 -2.55 -13.75 -3.30
N GLY A 116 -3.43 -14.66 -2.84
CA GLY A 116 -3.48 -16.06 -3.26
C GLY A 116 -3.91 -16.23 -4.73
N ALA A 117 -5.00 -15.57 -5.14
CA ALA A 117 -5.54 -15.67 -6.50
C ALA A 117 -4.55 -15.20 -7.59
N GLY A 118 -3.68 -14.25 -7.26
CA GLY A 118 -2.68 -13.76 -8.21
C GLY A 118 -1.58 -14.78 -8.57
N VAL A 119 -1.42 -15.86 -7.80
CA VAL A 119 -0.41 -16.91 -8.08
C VAL A 119 -0.90 -17.85 -9.18
N GLU A 120 -2.17 -18.23 -9.16
CA GLU A 120 -2.77 -19.19 -10.12
C GLU A 120 -2.81 -18.67 -11.55
N VAL A 121 -3.05 -17.37 -11.75
CA VAL A 121 -3.17 -16.77 -13.09
C VAL A 121 -1.84 -16.79 -13.85
N LYS A 122 -0.70 -16.74 -13.14
CA LYS A 122 0.63 -16.70 -13.79
C LYS A 122 1.07 -18.09 -14.25
N GLU A 123 0.76 -19.13 -13.48
CA GLU A 123 1.06 -20.52 -13.84
C GLU A 123 0.28 -20.96 -15.09
N HIS A 124 -1.00 -20.59 -15.19
CA HIS A 124 -1.83 -20.97 -16.34
C HIS A 124 -1.41 -20.31 -17.67
N HIS A 125 -0.84 -19.09 -17.64
CA HIS A 125 -0.38 -18.41 -18.85
C HIS A 125 0.99 -18.93 -19.32
N GLU A 126 1.92 -19.19 -18.39
CA GLU A 126 3.24 -19.75 -18.71
C GLU A 126 3.17 -21.21 -19.19
N GLU A 127 2.14 -21.99 -18.81
CA GLU A 127 2.00 -23.39 -19.24
C GLU A 127 1.38 -23.53 -20.65
N LEU A 128 0.62 -22.53 -21.10
CA LEU A 128 -0.07 -22.54 -22.40
C LEU A 128 0.81 -22.04 -23.56
N GLU A 129 1.70 -21.07 -23.33
CA GLU A 129 2.58 -20.52 -24.37
C GLU A 129 3.59 -21.51 -24.97
N PRO A 130 4.38 -22.30 -24.19
CA PRO A 130 5.41 -23.17 -24.76
C PRO A 130 4.82 -24.28 -25.63
N LYS A 131 3.67 -24.85 -25.26
CA LYS A 131 2.99 -25.88 -26.06
C LYS A 131 2.42 -25.33 -27.36
N GLN A 132 1.92 -24.09 -27.37
CA GLN A 132 1.41 -23.47 -28.60
C GLN A 132 2.54 -23.08 -29.55
N GLU A 133 3.70 -22.67 -29.03
CA GLU A 133 4.87 -22.34 -29.84
C GLU A 133 5.50 -23.60 -30.47
N GLU A 134 5.57 -24.71 -29.73
CA GLU A 134 5.95 -26.04 -30.25
C GLU A 134 4.95 -26.57 -31.31
N LEU A 135 3.64 -26.38 -31.10
CA LEU A 135 2.61 -26.76 -32.08
C LEU A 135 2.69 -25.91 -33.37
N ARG A 136 3.02 -24.61 -33.26
CA ARG A 136 3.18 -23.71 -34.42
C ARG A 136 4.46 -24.00 -35.21
N THR A 137 5.54 -24.41 -34.54
CA THR A 137 6.82 -24.74 -35.18
C THR A 137 6.85 -26.17 -35.75
N GLY A 138 6.06 -27.10 -35.21
CA GLY A 138 5.96 -28.48 -35.69
C GLY A 138 5.21 -28.68 -37.01
N THR A 139 4.32 -27.77 -37.42
CA THR A 139 3.49 -27.93 -38.64
C THR A 139 4.13 -27.47 -39.96
N GLY A 140 5.37 -26.96 -39.94
CA GLY A 140 5.98 -26.31 -41.10
C GLY A 140 7.04 -27.09 -41.89
N LYS A 141 7.42 -28.30 -41.48
CA LYS A 141 8.63 -28.97 -42.02
C LYS A 141 8.39 -30.25 -42.85
N ASP A 142 7.16 -30.72 -42.97
CA ASP A 142 6.84 -31.95 -43.72
C ASP A 142 6.09 -31.69 -45.04
N ARG A 143 6.60 -30.78 -45.87
CA ARG A 143 6.25 -30.69 -47.30
C ARG A 143 7.46 -30.33 -48.14
#